data_AF-A0A1C3TM00-F1
#
_entry.id   AF-A0A1C3TM00-F1
#
_cell.length_a   1.000
_cell.length_b   1.000
_cell.length_c   1.000
_cell.angle_alpha   90.00
_cell.angle_beta   90.00
_cell.angle_gamma   90.00
#
_symmetry.space_group_name_H-M   'P 1'
#
loop_
_entity.id
_entity.type
_entity.pdbx_description
1 polymer ?
#
loop_
_entity_poly.entity_id
_entity_poly.type
_entity_poly.pdbx_seq_one_letter_code
_entity_poly.pdbx_strand_id
1 'polypeptide(L)'
;MYKVTIQPQWELHTEDVQRLPPRLAELLLAIRDTGSLAAACRQTGLSYRYAWGTLREARRLFGQPLLRADVRFIHRQLRSGTRLLLECLVAQQSLPLRGLHGTDMEELTHAAVAAYVASGLADAGFGLEPPALRYGMAFIPIVSERYFLLCRRAALDSGHLPPPDRGFAAQR
;
A
#
# COMPACT_ATOMS: atom_id res chain seq x y z
N MET A 1 44.84 -15.39 16.37
CA MET A 1 44.16 -14.49 15.41
C MET A 1 42.68 -14.54 15.73
N TYR A 2 42.10 -13.45 16.25
CA TYR A 2 40.70 -13.45 16.70
C TYR A 2 39.78 -12.98 15.58
N LYS A 3 38.68 -13.70 15.37
CA LYS A 3 37.60 -13.30 14.48
C LYS A 3 36.50 -12.69 15.34
N VAL A 4 36.39 -11.37 15.30
CA VAL A 4 35.36 -10.62 16.03
C VAL A 4 34.17 -10.41 15.09
N THR A 5 32.98 -10.81 15.54
CA THR A 5 31.72 -10.59 14.83
C THR A 5 30.79 -9.79 15.75
N ILE A 6 30.33 -8.63 15.28
CA ILE A 6 29.37 -7.79 16.02
C ILE A 6 28.03 -7.89 15.31
N GLN A 7 26.98 -8.25 16.06
CA GLN A 7 25.60 -8.28 15.58
C GLN A 7 24.79 -7.24 16.37
N PRO A 8 24.59 -6.02 15.83
CA PRO A 8 23.80 -5.01 16.52
C PRO A 8 22.35 -5.45 16.64
N GLN A 9 21.76 -5.25 17.81
CA GLN A 9 20.35 -5.55 18.10
C GLN A 9 19.66 -4.27 18.57
N TRP A 10 18.50 -3.98 17.99
CA TRP A 10 17.66 -2.85 18.39
C TRP A 10 16.64 -3.34 19.43
N GLU A 11 16.74 -2.83 20.66
CA GLU A 11 15.68 -2.96 21.66
C GLU A 11 14.84 -1.69 21.63
N LEU A 12 13.54 -1.86 21.40
CA LEU A 12 12.57 -0.77 21.40
C LEU A 12 11.67 -0.97 22.60
N HIS A 13 11.50 0.08 23.40
CA HIS A 13 10.63 0.09 24.57
C HIS A 13 9.44 1.01 24.31
N THR A 14 8.25 0.60 24.72
CA THR A 14 7.10 1.50 24.82
C THR A 14 7.20 2.33 26.10
N GLU A 15 6.37 3.39 26.21
CA GLU A 15 6.27 4.21 27.45
C GLU A 15 5.96 3.36 28.69
N ASP A 16 5.27 2.23 28.51
CA ASP A 16 4.94 1.24 29.55
C ASP A 16 6.07 0.20 29.82
N VAL A 17 7.30 0.45 29.38
CA VAL A 17 8.49 -0.41 29.61
C VAL A 17 8.38 -1.80 28.94
N GLN A 18 7.45 -2.00 28.00
CA GLN A 18 7.38 -3.27 27.26
C GLN A 18 8.41 -3.32 26.14
N ARG A 19 9.20 -4.39 26.09
CA ARG A 19 10.19 -4.64 25.04
C ARG A 19 9.54 -5.20 23.78
N LEU A 20 9.87 -4.64 22.62
CA LEU A 20 9.51 -5.26 21.35
C LEU A 20 10.24 -6.60 21.17
N PRO A 21 9.58 -7.61 20.56
CA PRO A 21 10.20 -8.90 20.32
C PRO A 21 11.49 -8.75 19.50
N PRO A 22 12.55 -9.48 19.88
CA PRO A 22 13.80 -9.49 19.12
C PRO A 22 13.53 -9.87 17.66
N ARG A 23 14.19 -9.17 16.73
CA ARG A 23 14.04 -9.40 15.27
C ARG A 23 12.65 -9.14 14.70
N LEU A 24 11.68 -8.59 15.45
CA LEU A 24 10.38 -8.19 14.90
C LEU A 24 10.54 -7.24 13.71
N ALA A 25 11.36 -6.20 13.86
CA ALA A 25 11.61 -5.23 12.80
C ALA A 25 12.19 -5.91 11.55
N GLU A 26 13.20 -6.77 11.72
CA GLU A 26 13.80 -7.54 10.62
C GLU A 26 12.76 -8.43 9.92
N LEU A 27 11.93 -9.13 10.68
CA LEU A 27 10.85 -9.96 10.15
C LEU A 27 9.83 -9.12 9.36
N LEU A 28 9.38 -7.98 9.90
CA LEU A 28 8.41 -7.11 9.23
C LEU A 28 8.99 -6.50 7.95
N LEU A 29 10.26 -6.11 7.95
CA LEU A 29 10.96 -5.64 6.76
C LEU A 29 11.03 -6.75 5.70
N ALA A 30 11.40 -7.97 6.08
CA ALA A 30 11.43 -9.10 5.15
C ALA A 30 10.03 -9.48 4.63
N ILE A 31 8.98 -9.36 5.45
CA ILE A 31 7.60 -9.56 5.00
C ILE A 31 7.18 -8.49 4.00
N ARG A 32 7.52 -7.23 4.27
CA ARG A 32 7.27 -6.12 3.33
C ARG A 32 7.98 -6.36 1.99
N ASP A 33 9.23 -6.79 2.03
CA ASP A 33 10.05 -6.96 0.82
C ASP A 33 9.64 -8.21 0.01
N THR A 34 9.11 -9.26 0.65
CA THR A 34 8.73 -10.52 -0.02
C THR A 34 7.24 -10.69 -0.25
N GLY A 35 6.39 -9.89 0.40
CA GLY A 35 4.94 -10.04 0.40
C GLY A 35 4.41 -11.28 1.10
N SER A 36 5.26 -12.09 1.75
CA SER A 36 4.84 -13.37 2.32
C SER A 36 5.63 -13.72 3.58
N LEU A 37 4.90 -14.12 4.63
CA LEU A 37 5.52 -14.63 5.85
C LEU A 37 6.44 -15.83 5.59
N ALA A 38 6.03 -16.74 4.69
CA ALA A 38 6.82 -17.92 4.36
C ALA A 38 8.11 -17.57 3.60
N ALA A 39 8.05 -16.61 2.68
CA ALA A 39 9.23 -16.12 1.97
C ALA A 39 10.17 -15.34 2.89
N ALA A 40 9.62 -14.48 3.76
CA ALA A 40 10.37 -13.75 4.77
C ALA A 40 11.14 -14.69 5.73
N CYS A 41 10.52 -15.81 6.16
CA CYS A 41 11.19 -16.83 6.96
C CYS A 41 12.41 -17.42 6.23
N ARG A 42 12.29 -17.72 4.93
CA ARG A 42 13.42 -18.21 4.12
C ARG A 42 14.53 -17.17 3.98
N GLN A 43 14.18 -15.90 3.81
CA GLN A 43 15.17 -14.82 3.67
C GLN A 43 15.92 -14.50 4.96
N THR A 44 15.24 -14.57 6.12
CA THR A 44 15.81 -14.21 7.44
C THR A 44 16.39 -15.40 8.20
N GLY A 45 16.22 -16.62 7.69
CA GLY A 45 16.59 -17.86 8.37
C GLY A 45 15.73 -18.19 9.60
N LEU A 46 14.57 -17.54 9.76
CA LEU A 46 13.65 -17.78 10.87
C LEU A 46 12.77 -19.01 10.60
N SER A 47 12.49 -19.80 11.64
CA SER A 47 11.45 -20.82 11.53
C SER A 47 10.07 -20.16 11.48
N TYR A 48 9.16 -20.75 10.70
CA TYR A 48 7.79 -20.26 10.58
C TYR A 48 7.07 -20.15 11.94
N ARG A 49 7.30 -21.13 12.83
CA ARG A 49 6.75 -21.13 14.20
C ARG A 49 7.26 -19.94 15.02
N TYR A 50 8.56 -19.65 14.94
CA TYR A 50 9.14 -18.50 15.64
C TYR A 50 8.60 -17.18 15.11
N ALA A 51 8.53 -17.03 13.78
CA ALA A 51 7.98 -15.84 13.15
C ALA A 51 6.52 -15.60 13.57
N TRP A 52 5.69 -16.65 13.60
CA TRP A 52 4.32 -16.55 14.13
C TRP A 52 4.26 -16.21 15.62
N GLY A 53 5.14 -16.77 16.44
CA GLY A 53 5.25 -16.44 17.86
C GLY A 53 5.53 -14.94 18.06
N THR A 54 6.52 -14.43 17.32
CA THR A 54 6.94 -13.02 17.32
C THR A 54 5.77 -12.10 16.94
N LEU A 55 5.02 -12.43 15.89
CA LEU A 55 3.84 -11.65 15.46
C LEU A 55 2.70 -11.67 16.49
N ARG A 56 2.48 -12.81 17.17
CA ARG A 56 1.47 -12.92 18.23
C ARG A 56 1.83 -12.12 19.47
N GLU A 57 3.11 -12.13 19.85
CA GLU A 57 3.62 -11.32 20.94
C GLU A 57 3.47 -9.84 20.61
N ALA A 58 3.93 -9.43 19.42
CA ALA A 58 3.76 -8.07 18.95
C ALA A 58 2.29 -7.62 18.96
N ARG A 59 1.36 -8.46 18.50
CA ARG A 59 -0.08 -8.17 18.57
C ARG A 59 -0.57 -7.85 19.99
N ARG A 60 -0.06 -8.55 21.01
CA ARG A 60 -0.44 -8.30 22.41
C ARG A 60 0.10 -6.96 22.89
N LEU A 61 1.33 -6.63 22.52
CA LEU A 61 1.98 -5.37 22.88
C LEU A 61 1.30 -4.16 22.23
N PHE A 62 1.02 -4.23 20.93
CA PHE A 62 0.40 -3.12 20.19
C PHE A 62 -1.13 -3.09 20.31
N GLY A 63 -1.75 -4.07 20.97
CA GLY A 63 -3.21 -4.20 21.08
C GLY A 63 -3.94 -4.55 19.77
N GLN A 64 -3.22 -4.69 18.66
CA GLN A 64 -3.78 -4.95 17.33
C GLN A 64 -2.85 -5.80 16.46
N PRO A 65 -3.37 -6.56 15.48
CA PRO A 65 -2.54 -7.29 14.53
C PRO A 65 -1.64 -6.34 13.72
N LEU A 66 -0.36 -6.69 13.59
CA LEU A 66 0.56 -5.94 12.72
C LEU A 66 0.46 -6.35 11.24
N LEU A 67 -0.16 -7.49 10.96
CA LEU A 67 -0.41 -8.00 9.63
C LEU A 67 -1.89 -8.39 9.53
N ARG A 68 -2.53 -8.05 8.42
CA ARG A 68 -3.88 -8.48 8.06
C ARG A 68 -3.84 -9.21 6.74
N ALA A 69 -4.39 -10.41 6.71
CA ALA A 69 -4.52 -11.22 5.49
C ALA A 69 -5.89 -11.03 4.82
N ASP A 70 -6.82 -10.35 5.51
CA ASP A 70 -8.25 -10.25 5.20
C ASP A 70 -8.66 -8.83 4.75
N VAL A 71 -7.77 -8.08 4.13
CA VAL A 71 -8.04 -6.70 3.70
C VAL A 71 -8.89 -6.69 2.43
N ARG A 72 -10.14 -6.20 2.52
CA ARG A 72 -11.00 -5.93 1.37
C ARG A 72 -10.56 -4.65 0.69
N PHE A 73 -10.15 -4.75 -0.56
CA PHE A 73 -9.60 -3.64 -1.31
C PHE A 73 -10.60 -3.20 -2.40
N ILE A 74 -11.02 -1.93 -2.39
CA ILE A 74 -11.82 -1.38 -3.48
C ILE A 74 -10.91 -0.89 -4.61
N HIS A 75 -11.27 -1.23 -5.83
CA HIS A 75 -10.49 -0.90 -7.01
C HIS A 75 -11.08 0.28 -7.78
N ARG A 76 -10.21 1.06 -8.41
CA ARG A 76 -10.58 2.02 -9.46
C ARG A 76 -10.94 1.26 -10.73
N GLN A 77 -11.77 1.82 -11.59
CA GLN A 77 -12.14 1.15 -12.83
C GLN A 77 -10.94 0.76 -13.69
N LEU A 78 -11.05 -0.40 -14.32
CA LEU A 78 -10.06 -0.87 -15.30
C LEU A 78 -9.79 0.22 -16.34
N ARG A 79 -8.52 0.37 -16.74
CA ARG A 79 -8.01 1.38 -17.69
C ARG A 79 -7.99 2.83 -17.18
N SER A 80 -8.37 3.10 -15.94
CA SER A 80 -8.02 4.39 -15.32
C SER A 80 -6.51 4.50 -15.14
N GLY A 81 -5.94 5.71 -15.30
CA GLY A 81 -4.51 5.94 -15.08
C GLY A 81 -4.07 5.52 -13.67
N THR A 82 -4.92 5.76 -12.67
CA THR A 82 -4.72 5.34 -11.28
C THR A 82 -4.69 3.82 -11.12
N ARG A 83 -5.58 3.07 -11.80
CA ARG A 83 -5.55 1.60 -11.80
C ARG A 83 -4.29 1.07 -12.46
N LEU A 84 -3.90 1.64 -13.61
CA LEU A 84 -2.68 1.29 -14.31
C LEU A 84 -1.44 1.54 -13.42
N LEU A 85 -1.38 2.69 -12.75
CA LEU A 85 -0.30 3.02 -11.82
C LEU A 85 -0.20 2.00 -10.69
N LEU A 86 -1.32 1.62 -10.07
CA LEU A 86 -1.33 0.57 -9.04
C LEU A 86 -0.80 -0.77 -9.58
N GLU A 87 -1.25 -1.18 -10.77
CA GLU A 87 -0.78 -2.40 -11.43
C GLU A 87 0.72 -2.39 -11.68
N CYS A 88 1.27 -1.25 -12.15
CA CYS A 88 2.72 -1.08 -12.32
C CYS A 88 3.48 -1.19 -11.00
N LEU A 89 3.00 -0.53 -9.94
CA LEU A 89 3.64 -0.57 -8.62
C LEU A 89 3.66 -1.99 -8.04
N VAL A 90 2.54 -2.70 -8.16
CA VAL A 90 2.40 -4.09 -7.69
C VAL A 90 3.31 -5.03 -8.48
N ALA A 91 3.36 -4.87 -9.80
CA ALA A 91 4.25 -5.66 -10.67
C ALA A 91 5.73 -5.43 -10.36
N GLN A 92 6.14 -4.19 -10.05
CA GLN A 92 7.51 -3.87 -9.65
C GLN A 92 7.93 -4.56 -8.35
N GLN A 93 7.00 -4.78 -7.43
CA GLN A 93 7.25 -5.46 -6.16
C GLN A 93 7.11 -6.98 -6.25
N SER A 94 6.91 -7.54 -7.46
CA SER A 94 6.62 -8.98 -7.68
C SER A 94 5.42 -9.49 -6.86
N LEU A 95 4.49 -8.60 -6.50
CA LEU A 95 3.29 -8.96 -5.76
C LEU A 95 2.19 -9.35 -6.76
N PRO A 96 1.42 -10.42 -6.50
CA PRO A 96 0.27 -10.72 -7.34
C PRO A 96 -0.85 -9.72 -7.05
N LEU A 97 -1.36 -9.03 -8.09
CA LEU A 97 -2.53 -8.14 -7.97
C LEU A 97 -3.76 -8.88 -7.44
N ARG A 98 -3.91 -10.17 -7.78
CA ARG A 98 -4.95 -11.07 -7.24
C ARG A 98 -4.85 -11.31 -5.74
N GLY A 99 -3.69 -11.04 -5.14
CA GLY A 99 -3.48 -11.10 -3.69
C GLY A 99 -4.04 -9.90 -2.94
N LEU A 100 -4.38 -8.81 -3.65
CA LEU A 100 -5.26 -7.77 -3.12
C LEU A 100 -6.68 -8.30 -3.30
N HIS A 101 -7.30 -8.75 -2.20
CA HIS A 101 -8.69 -9.20 -2.21
C HIS A 101 -9.58 -8.04 -2.68
N GLY A 102 -9.90 -8.02 -3.97
CA GLY A 102 -10.80 -7.04 -4.56
C GLY A 102 -12.23 -7.30 -4.13
N THR A 103 -13.00 -6.25 -3.90
CA THR A 103 -14.46 -6.36 -4.00
C THR A 103 -14.84 -6.65 -5.45
N ASP A 104 -15.97 -7.34 -5.69
CA ASP A 104 -16.51 -7.51 -7.06
C ASP A 104 -16.89 -6.16 -7.72
N MET A 105 -16.86 -5.08 -6.95
CA MET A 105 -17.16 -3.72 -7.35
C MET A 105 -15.90 -2.94 -7.73
N GLU A 106 -16.03 -2.06 -8.72
CA GLU A 106 -15.03 -1.06 -9.10
C GLU A 106 -15.64 0.35 -9.02
N GLU A 107 -14.84 1.35 -8.63
CA GLU A 107 -15.29 2.72 -8.44
C GLU A 107 -14.71 3.71 -9.47
N LEU A 108 -15.60 4.59 -9.95
CA LEU A 108 -15.36 5.50 -11.08
C LEU A 108 -14.67 6.82 -10.72
N THR A 109 -14.55 7.16 -9.43
CA THR A 109 -13.89 8.38 -8.99
C THR A 109 -13.09 8.17 -7.70
N HIS A 110 -12.11 9.05 -7.43
CA HIS A 110 -11.34 8.99 -6.18
C HIS A 110 -12.24 9.25 -4.97
N ALA A 111 -13.25 10.11 -5.13
CA ALA A 111 -14.24 10.38 -4.09
C ALA A 111 -15.12 9.15 -3.81
N ALA A 112 -15.52 8.41 -4.84
CA ALA A 112 -16.33 7.20 -4.69
C ALA A 112 -15.55 6.07 -4.01
N VAL A 113 -14.27 5.86 -4.39
CA VAL A 113 -13.36 4.97 -3.65
C VAL A 113 -13.29 5.33 -2.17
N ALA A 114 -13.09 6.61 -1.86
CA ALA A 114 -13.00 7.09 -0.49
C ALA A 114 -14.33 6.89 0.27
N ALA A 115 -15.46 7.22 -0.34
CA ALA A 115 -16.78 6.99 0.25
C ALA A 115 -17.05 5.50 0.53
N TYR A 116 -16.65 4.63 -0.39
CA TYR A 116 -16.83 3.18 -0.28
C TYR A 116 -16.06 2.62 0.94
N VAL A 117 -14.80 3.05 1.13
CA VAL A 117 -14.03 2.69 2.33
C VAL A 117 -14.64 3.30 3.60
N ALA A 118 -15.01 4.58 3.57
CA ALA A 118 -15.61 5.27 4.71
C ALA A 118 -16.94 4.63 5.17
N SER A 119 -17.68 4.02 4.24
CA SER A 119 -18.92 3.27 4.54
C SER A 119 -18.69 1.89 5.15
N GLY A 120 -17.44 1.42 5.26
CA GLY A 120 -17.08 0.09 5.78
C GLY A 120 -17.28 -1.05 4.79
N LEU A 121 -17.64 -0.76 3.54
CA LEU A 121 -17.82 -1.75 2.47
C LEU A 121 -16.47 -2.29 1.95
N ALA A 122 -15.38 -1.54 2.13
CA ALA A 122 -14.00 -1.99 1.95
C ALA A 122 -13.11 -1.49 3.09
N ASP A 123 -11.92 -2.08 3.24
CA ASP A 123 -10.94 -1.72 4.28
C ASP A 123 -9.86 -0.75 3.75
N ALA A 124 -9.59 -0.78 2.44
CA ALA A 124 -8.61 0.09 1.79
C ALA A 124 -8.92 0.34 0.31
N GLY A 125 -8.35 1.39 -0.27
CA GLY A 125 -8.43 1.69 -1.70
C GLY A 125 -7.24 2.52 -2.16
N PHE A 126 -6.98 2.53 -3.48
CA PHE A 126 -5.93 3.35 -4.08
C PHE A 126 -6.52 4.63 -4.68
N GLY A 127 -5.99 5.78 -4.26
CA GLY A 127 -6.48 7.07 -4.73
C GLY A 127 -5.67 8.26 -4.22
N LEU A 128 -6.28 9.44 -4.33
CA LEU A 128 -5.64 10.70 -3.94
C LEU A 128 -5.86 11.02 -2.46
N GLU A 129 -4.96 11.80 -1.89
CA GLU A 129 -5.03 12.28 -0.51
C GLU A 129 -6.26 13.15 -0.21
N PRO A 130 -6.66 14.14 -1.05
CA PRO A 130 -7.74 15.05 -0.66
C PRO A 130 -9.10 14.36 -0.41
N PRO A 131 -9.52 13.36 -1.21
CA PRO A 131 -10.68 12.53 -0.87
C PRO A 131 -10.54 11.81 0.48
N ALA A 132 -9.40 11.19 0.78
CA ALA A 132 -9.21 10.48 2.05
C ALA A 132 -9.39 11.41 3.25
N LEU A 133 -8.75 12.59 3.20
CA LEU A 133 -8.86 13.63 4.23
C LEU A 133 -10.30 14.12 4.41
N ARG A 134 -11.03 14.34 3.29
CA ARG A 134 -12.43 14.81 3.33
C ARG A 134 -13.36 13.84 4.06
N TYR A 135 -13.09 12.54 3.97
CA TYR A 135 -13.86 11.50 4.66
C TYR A 135 -13.27 11.11 6.03
N GLY A 136 -12.25 11.82 6.53
CA GLY A 136 -11.65 11.58 7.84
C GLY A 136 -10.86 10.27 7.94
N MET A 137 -10.40 9.74 6.80
CA MET A 137 -9.64 8.50 6.74
C MET A 137 -8.13 8.77 6.80
N ALA A 138 -7.38 7.80 7.33
CA ALA A 138 -5.93 7.80 7.20
C ALA A 138 -5.50 7.70 5.72
N PHE A 139 -4.43 8.39 5.36
CA PHE A 139 -3.82 8.32 4.03
C PHE A 139 -2.36 7.86 4.15
N ILE A 140 -1.98 6.86 3.36
CA ILE A 140 -0.61 6.34 3.31
C ILE A 140 -0.01 6.77 1.96
N PRO A 141 0.98 7.68 1.93
CA PRO A 141 1.59 8.12 0.69
C PRO A 141 2.48 7.02 0.09
N ILE A 142 2.07 6.47 -1.06
CA ILE A 142 2.82 5.40 -1.77
C ILE A 142 3.66 5.98 -2.92
N VAL A 143 3.10 6.93 -3.67
CA VAL A 143 3.73 7.49 -4.86
C VAL A 143 3.25 8.92 -5.08
N SER A 144 4.13 9.76 -5.62
CA SER A 144 3.75 11.08 -6.15
C SER A 144 3.71 11.01 -7.68
N GLU A 145 2.55 11.32 -8.25
CA GLU A 145 2.35 11.35 -9.70
C GLU A 145 2.45 12.79 -10.22
N ARG A 146 3.15 12.97 -11.34
CA ARG A 146 3.28 14.28 -12.01
C ARG A 146 2.43 14.28 -13.27
N TYR A 147 1.42 15.15 -13.28
CA TYR A 147 0.55 15.35 -14.43
C TYR A 147 1.10 16.45 -15.34
N PHE A 148 1.19 16.15 -16.62
CA PHE A 148 1.55 17.12 -17.64
C PHE A 148 0.34 17.37 -18.55
N LEU A 149 0.04 18.64 -18.81
CA LEU A 149 -0.92 18.99 -19.84
C LEU A 149 -0.24 18.84 -21.20
N LEU A 150 -0.73 17.91 -22.01
CA LEU A 150 -0.27 17.70 -23.37
C LEU A 150 -1.24 18.36 -24.35
N CYS A 151 -0.71 19.19 -25.25
CA CYS A 151 -1.48 19.80 -26.32
C CYS A 151 -0.69 19.75 -27.63
N ARG A 152 -1.40 19.80 -28.76
CA ARG A 152 -0.74 19.97 -30.06
C ARG A 152 -0.12 21.36 -30.12
N ARG A 153 1.08 21.47 -30.69
CA ARG A 153 1.78 22.75 -30.86
C ARG A 153 0.89 23.83 -31.49
N ALA A 154 0.15 23.48 -32.54
CA ALA A 154 -0.77 24.41 -33.20
C ALA A 154 -1.86 24.99 -32.26
N ALA A 155 -2.32 24.24 -31.26
CA ALA A 155 -3.30 24.71 -30.27
C ALA A 155 -2.65 25.63 -29.22
N LEU A 156 -1.36 25.43 -28.94
CA LEU A 156 -0.59 26.33 -28.09
C LEU A 156 -0.33 27.66 -28.82
N ASP A 157 0.08 27.58 -30.08
CA ASP A 157 0.41 28.74 -30.91
C ASP A 157 -0.83 29.60 -31.22
N SER A 158 -2.01 28.99 -31.34
CA SER A 158 -3.27 29.71 -31.59
C SER A 158 -3.84 30.40 -30.35
N GLY A 159 -3.30 30.14 -29.15
CA GLY A 159 -3.87 30.58 -27.88
C GLY A 159 -5.23 29.95 -27.56
N HIS A 160 -5.67 28.95 -28.32
CA HIS A 160 -6.94 28.27 -28.13
C HIS A 160 -6.72 26.76 -28.04
N LEU A 161 -6.85 26.26 -26.80
CA LEU A 161 -6.98 24.82 -26.55
C LEU A 161 -8.38 24.38 -26.96
N PRO A 162 -8.54 23.58 -28.04
CA PRO A 162 -9.84 23.03 -28.37
C PRO A 162 -10.32 22.16 -27.20
N PRO A 163 -11.65 22.06 -26.98
CA PRO A 163 -12.18 21.18 -25.96
C PRO A 163 -11.64 19.76 -26.18
N PRO A 164 -11.34 19.01 -25.10
CA PRO A 164 -10.82 17.66 -25.24
C PRO A 164 -11.76 16.84 -26.11
N ASP A 165 -11.21 16.11 -27.08
CA ASP A 165 -11.96 15.16 -27.90
C ASP A 165 -12.76 14.25 -26.95
N ARG A 166 -14.05 14.03 -27.24
CA ARG A 166 -14.96 13.25 -26.36
C ARG A 166 -14.45 11.83 -26.03
N GLY A 167 -13.38 11.35 -26.66
CA GLY A 167 -12.67 10.11 -26.32
C GLY A 167 -11.81 10.17 -25.03
N PHE A 168 -11.52 11.37 -24.51
CA PHE A 168 -10.86 11.61 -23.21
C PHE A 168 -11.83 12.21 -22.17
N ALA A 169 -13.14 12.16 -22.43
CA ALA A 169 -14.12 12.53 -21.42
C ALA A 169 -13.93 11.61 -20.22
N ALA A 170 -13.44 12.18 -19.12
CA ALA A 170 -13.65 11.65 -17.79
C ALA A 170 -15.11 11.19 -17.72
N GLN A 171 -15.30 9.88 -17.60
CA GLN A 171 -16.59 9.27 -17.35
C GLN A 171 -17.18 10.01 -16.15
N ARG A 172 -18.25 10.76 -16.42
CA ARG A 172 -19.09 11.38 -15.38
C ARG A 172 -19.85 10.30 -14.64
#